data_AF-A0A8B8EH50-F1
#
_entry.id   AF-A0A8B8EH50-F1
#
_cell.length_a   1.000
_cell.length_b   1.000
_cell.length_c   1.000
_cell.angle_alpha   90.00
_cell.angle_beta   90.00
_cell.angle_gamma   90.00
#
_symmetry.space_group_name_H-M   'P 1'
#
loop_
_entity.id
_entity.type
_entity.pdbx_description
1 polymer ?
#
loop_
_entity_poly.entity_id
_entity_poly.type
_entity_poly.pdbx_seq_one_letter_code
_entity_poly.pdbx_strand_id
1 'polypeptide(L)'
;MLSDSERARYHNALRRLKESTNGQPSRYDMISSIHTGDIEQTAHFGCHFAGFHREYLKLYEESLQEIDPSVTLPYWDSLLDQYMDDSAASLIFSAEFMGNGNGEVTSGPAANWQTETGPLTRNIGVEGELFLFEEFTTSPPEHGCRNMRDDQRYGELRPGVSPRRHPSVGGRQHGGTEHRRRRSALLDAPRQRGQNLGTSAAKRATSWRRH
;
A
#
# COMPACT_ATOMS: atom_id res chain seq x y z
N MET A 1 -0.02 -20.50 -1.31
CA MET A 1 -0.12 -19.96 0.06
C MET A 1 1.19 -20.17 0.75
N LEU A 2 1.77 -19.13 1.36
CA LEU A 2 2.90 -19.30 2.28
C LEU A 2 2.44 -20.16 3.46
N SER A 3 3.28 -21.11 3.87
CA SER A 3 3.14 -21.77 5.16
C SER A 3 3.42 -20.79 6.30
N ASP A 4 3.01 -21.15 7.52
CA ASP A 4 3.28 -20.34 8.71
C ASP A 4 4.79 -20.15 8.93
N SER A 5 5.58 -21.18 8.64
CA SER A 5 7.04 -21.09 8.73
C SER A 5 7.64 -20.07 7.75
N GLU A 6 7.12 -20.03 6.52
CA GLU A 6 7.60 -19.11 5.48
C GLU A 6 7.16 -17.68 5.78
N ARG A 7 5.92 -17.51 6.24
CA ARG A 7 5.41 -16.21 6.70
C ARG A 7 6.22 -15.69 7.88
N ALA A 8 6.56 -16.55 8.84
CA ALA A 8 7.40 -16.19 9.98
C ALA A 8 8.82 -15.78 9.56
N ARG A 9 9.44 -16.47 8.59
CA ARG A 9 10.75 -16.10 8.04
C ARG A 9 10.69 -14.75 7.31
N TYR A 10 9.71 -14.54 6.45
CA TYR A 10 9.49 -13.25 5.78
C TYR A 10 9.30 -12.12 6.80
N HIS A 11 8.44 -12.28 7.80
CA HIS A 11 8.23 -11.27 8.84
C HIS A 11 9.48 -11.02 9.69
N ASN A 12 10.29 -12.05 9.95
CA ASN A 12 11.56 -11.90 10.66
C ASN A 12 12.55 -11.08 9.84
N ALA A 13 12.75 -11.42 8.56
CA ALA A 13 13.62 -10.69 7.66
C ALA A 13 13.17 -9.23 7.50
N LEU A 14 11.86 -8.98 7.37
CA LEU A 14 11.30 -7.63 7.28
C LEU A 14 11.60 -6.78 8.52
N ARG A 15 11.40 -7.33 9.72
CA ARG A 15 11.71 -6.62 10.98
C ARG A 15 13.20 -6.28 11.05
N ARG A 16 14.08 -7.25 10.76
CA ARG A 16 15.53 -7.06 10.77
C ARG A 16 15.98 -6.04 9.71
N LEU A 17 15.30 -5.97 8.56
CA LEU A 17 15.59 -4.99 7.52
C LEU A 17 15.26 -3.55 7.98
N LYS A 18 14.23 -3.40 8.82
CA LYS A 18 13.77 -2.13 9.39
C LYS A 18 14.52 -1.71 10.66
N GLU A 19 15.21 -2.62 11.34
CA GLU A 19 16.01 -2.28 12.52
C GLU A 19 17.11 -1.27 12.14
N SER A 20 17.13 -0.12 12.84
CA SER A 20 18.18 0.88 12.68
C SER A 20 19.44 0.45 13.43
N THR A 21 20.59 0.75 12.86
CA THR A 21 21.88 0.51 13.51
C THR A 21 22.49 1.84 13.94
N ASN A 22 22.79 2.00 15.22
CA ASN A 22 23.50 3.17 15.76
C ASN A 22 22.88 4.53 15.38
N GLY A 23 21.54 4.61 15.36
CA GLY A 23 20.81 5.84 15.02
C GLY A 23 20.86 6.24 13.53
N GLN A 24 21.43 5.40 12.67
CA GLN A 24 21.38 5.58 11.22
C GLN A 24 20.05 5.04 10.64
N PRO A 25 19.58 5.58 9.50
CA PRO A 25 18.46 4.99 8.77
C PRO A 25 18.66 3.49 8.57
N SER A 26 17.61 2.69 8.76
CA SER A 26 17.66 1.27 8.45
C SER A 26 17.82 1.05 6.95
N ARG A 27 18.20 -0.15 6.54
CA ARG A 27 18.23 -0.48 5.11
C ARG A 27 16.84 -0.39 4.48
N TYR A 28 15.79 -0.71 5.23
CA TYR A 28 14.42 -0.47 4.81
C TYR A 28 14.18 1.02 4.52
N ASP A 29 14.63 1.91 5.40
CA ASP A 29 14.48 3.36 5.21
C ASP A 29 15.23 3.85 3.96
N MET A 30 16.43 3.34 3.73
CA MET A 30 17.20 3.66 2.52
C MET A 30 16.48 3.22 1.25
N ILE A 31 15.93 2.00 1.21
CA ILE A 31 15.14 1.51 0.06
C ILE A 31 13.87 2.35 -0.09
N SER A 32 13.19 2.67 1.00
CA SER A 32 12.01 3.55 0.98
C SER A 32 12.33 4.91 0.40
N SER A 33 13.50 5.48 0.73
CA SER A 33 13.90 6.82 0.28
C SER A 33 14.12 6.94 -1.23
N ILE A 34 14.38 5.83 -1.94
CA ILE A 34 14.52 5.83 -3.40
C ILE A 34 13.17 6.10 -4.09
N HIS A 35 12.05 5.86 -3.40
CA HIS A 35 10.69 6.08 -3.91
C HIS A 35 10.03 7.32 -3.30
N THR A 36 10.80 8.40 -3.12
CA THR A 36 10.30 9.69 -2.62
C THR A 36 10.74 10.85 -3.52
N GLY A 37 10.25 12.05 -3.24
CA GLY A 37 10.63 13.27 -3.97
C GLY A 37 10.30 13.20 -5.46
N ASP A 38 11.21 13.69 -6.30
CA ASP A 38 11.01 13.75 -7.76
C ASP A 38 10.92 12.38 -8.42
N ILE A 39 11.47 11.33 -7.79
CA ILE A 39 11.41 9.96 -8.33
C ILE A 39 9.97 9.43 -8.32
N GLU A 40 9.18 9.75 -7.29
CA GLU A 40 7.79 9.29 -7.15
C GLU A 40 6.96 9.63 -8.40
N GLN A 41 7.08 10.86 -8.92
CA GLN A 41 6.33 11.25 -10.11
C GLN A 41 6.76 10.43 -11.34
N THR A 42 8.07 10.26 -11.55
CA THR A 42 8.57 9.53 -12.72
C THR A 42 8.35 8.02 -12.62
N ALA A 43 8.29 7.48 -11.40
CA ALA A 43 8.01 6.09 -11.12
C ALA A 43 6.53 5.76 -11.36
N HIS A 44 5.62 6.71 -11.16
CA HIS A 44 4.18 6.51 -11.33
C HIS A 44 3.64 6.93 -12.70
N PHE A 45 4.22 7.96 -13.32
CA PHE A 45 3.67 8.59 -14.51
C PHE A 45 4.62 8.44 -15.70
N GLY A 46 4.45 7.35 -16.47
CA GLY A 46 5.14 7.16 -17.74
C GLY A 46 5.56 5.71 -18.02
N CYS A 47 6.36 5.54 -19.08
CA CYS A 47 6.81 4.22 -19.53
C CYS A 47 7.79 3.52 -18.56
N HIS A 48 8.37 4.27 -17.61
CA HIS A 48 9.26 3.72 -16.59
C HIS A 48 8.52 2.92 -15.51
N PHE A 49 7.19 3.08 -15.37
CA PHE A 49 6.41 2.48 -14.28
C PHE A 49 6.76 1.01 -14.01
N ALA A 50 6.58 0.16 -15.01
CA ALA A 50 6.80 -1.28 -14.85
C ALA A 50 8.28 -1.63 -14.63
N GLY A 51 9.19 -0.91 -15.28
CA GLY A 51 10.64 -1.14 -15.17
C GLY A 51 11.17 -0.74 -13.79
N PHE A 52 10.81 0.46 -13.34
CA PHE A 52 11.19 0.98 -12.03
C PHE A 52 10.71 0.06 -10.91
N HIS A 53 9.42 -0.28 -10.88
CA HIS A 53 8.87 -1.11 -9.81
C HIS A 53 9.45 -2.52 -9.81
N ARG A 54 9.78 -3.09 -10.98
CA ARG A 54 10.46 -4.40 -11.06
C ARG A 54 11.84 -4.35 -10.41
N GLU A 55 12.66 -3.36 -10.74
CA GLU A 55 13.99 -3.23 -10.14
C GLU A 55 13.92 -2.85 -8.66
N TYR A 56 12.93 -2.04 -8.27
CA TYR A 56 12.67 -1.70 -6.87
C TYR A 56 12.34 -2.93 -6.03
N LEU A 57 11.43 -3.79 -6.52
CA LEU A 57 11.09 -5.04 -5.85
C LEU A 57 12.26 -6.04 -5.84
N LYS A 58 13.08 -6.08 -6.89
CA LYS A 58 14.30 -6.90 -6.93
C LYS A 58 15.29 -6.48 -5.85
N LEU A 59 15.55 -5.18 -5.73
CA LEU A 59 16.39 -4.64 -4.66
C LEU A 59 15.84 -5.00 -3.27
N TYR A 60 14.53 -4.88 -3.08
CA TYR A 60 13.88 -5.24 -1.82
C TYR A 60 13.99 -6.74 -1.51
N GLU A 61 13.78 -7.62 -2.50
CA GLU A 61 13.92 -9.07 -2.34
C GLU A 61 15.36 -9.49 -2.04
N GLU A 62 16.34 -8.99 -2.80
CA GLU A 62 17.77 -9.22 -2.54
C GLU A 62 18.12 -8.78 -1.11
N SER A 63 17.53 -7.68 -0.66
CA SER A 63 17.79 -7.15 0.68
C SER A 63 17.26 -8.05 1.80
N LEU A 64 16.10 -8.69 1.58
CA LEU A 64 15.55 -9.69 2.49
C LEU A 64 16.38 -10.98 2.45
N GLN A 65 16.85 -11.39 1.28
CA GLN A 65 17.64 -12.60 1.07
C GLN A 65 19.04 -12.54 1.67
N GLU A 66 19.63 -11.35 1.79
CA GLU A 66 20.85 -11.15 2.57
C GLU A 66 20.65 -11.49 4.07
N ILE A 67 19.43 -11.36 4.59
CA ILE A 67 19.08 -11.71 5.97
C ILE A 67 18.71 -13.19 6.08
N ASP A 68 17.92 -13.69 5.13
CA ASP A 68 17.50 -15.09 5.04
C ASP A 68 17.34 -15.50 3.56
N PRO A 69 18.29 -16.26 2.98
CA PRO A 69 18.26 -16.66 1.58
C PRO A 69 17.06 -17.52 1.17
N SER A 70 16.30 -18.06 2.13
CA SER A 70 15.09 -18.85 1.85
C SER A 70 13.83 -18.00 1.69
N VAL A 71 13.91 -16.69 1.93
CA VAL A 71 12.79 -15.76 1.78
C VAL A 71 12.57 -15.44 0.30
N THR A 72 11.32 -15.61 -0.12
CA THR A 72 10.82 -15.12 -1.41
C THR A 72 9.88 -13.97 -1.16
N LEU A 73 9.85 -12.99 -2.07
CA LEU A 73 8.88 -11.91 -1.98
C LEU A 73 7.46 -12.47 -2.20
N PRO A 74 6.56 -12.34 -1.21
CA PRO A 74 5.21 -12.83 -1.38
C PRO A 74 4.39 -11.75 -2.13
N TYR A 75 3.35 -12.16 -2.87
CA TYR A 75 2.38 -11.21 -3.46
C TYR A 75 0.97 -11.40 -2.90
N TRP A 76 0.22 -10.30 -2.84
CA TRP A 76 -1.19 -10.29 -2.49
C TRP A 76 -2.05 -10.37 -3.74
N ASP A 77 -2.83 -11.45 -3.86
CA ASP A 77 -3.84 -11.61 -4.90
C ASP A 77 -5.13 -10.87 -4.51
N SER A 78 -5.19 -9.57 -4.85
CA SER A 78 -6.35 -8.72 -4.53
C SER A 78 -7.61 -9.08 -5.31
N LEU A 79 -7.50 -9.89 -6.37
CA LEU A 79 -8.65 -10.41 -7.11
C LEU A 79 -9.50 -11.38 -6.28
N LEU A 80 -8.95 -11.95 -5.19
CA LEU A 80 -9.72 -12.77 -4.27
C LEU A 80 -10.53 -11.91 -3.29
N ASP A 81 -9.96 -10.80 -2.87
CA ASP A 81 -10.55 -9.92 -1.87
C ASP A 81 -11.59 -8.96 -2.48
N GLN A 82 -11.51 -8.65 -3.79
CA GLN A 82 -12.53 -7.84 -4.49
C GLN A 82 -13.93 -8.47 -4.44
N TYR A 83 -14.04 -9.79 -4.25
CA TYR A 83 -15.31 -10.50 -4.22
C TYR A 83 -15.91 -10.57 -2.81
N MET A 84 -15.27 -9.94 -1.83
CA MET A 84 -15.81 -9.81 -0.47
C MET A 84 -16.87 -8.69 -0.45
N ASP A 85 -17.91 -8.87 0.38
CA ASP A 85 -18.91 -7.82 0.62
C ASP A 85 -18.28 -6.54 1.17
N ASP A 86 -17.22 -6.71 1.98
CA ASP A 86 -16.35 -5.65 2.48
C ASP A 86 -14.89 -6.06 2.28
N SER A 87 -14.24 -5.50 1.26
CA SER A 87 -12.83 -5.75 0.97
C SER A 87 -11.89 -5.17 2.04
N ALA A 88 -12.34 -4.18 2.83
CA ALA A 88 -11.58 -3.66 3.96
C ALA A 88 -11.47 -4.67 5.11
N ALA A 89 -12.34 -5.68 5.15
CA ALA A 89 -12.28 -6.79 6.09
C ALA A 89 -11.28 -7.90 5.68
N SER A 90 -10.48 -7.69 4.61
CA SER A 90 -9.47 -8.64 4.18
C SER A 90 -8.50 -9.01 5.30
N LEU A 91 -8.13 -10.31 5.35
CA LEU A 91 -7.16 -10.83 6.31
C LEU A 91 -5.77 -10.19 6.16
N ILE A 92 -5.47 -9.57 5.01
CA ILE A 92 -4.22 -8.84 4.81
C ILE A 92 -4.03 -7.77 5.89
N PHE A 93 -5.12 -7.15 6.37
CA PHE A 93 -5.13 -6.12 7.40
C PHE A 93 -5.32 -6.65 8.84
N SER A 94 -4.95 -7.91 9.08
CA SER A 94 -4.94 -8.53 10.40
C SER A 94 -3.52 -8.56 11.01
N ALA A 95 -3.45 -8.73 12.33
CA ALA A 95 -2.18 -8.84 13.06
C ALA A 95 -1.30 -10.02 12.59
N GLU A 96 -1.90 -11.05 12.00
CA GLU A 96 -1.18 -12.20 11.46
C GLU A 96 -0.46 -11.87 10.14
N PHE A 97 -0.93 -10.86 9.40
CA PHE A 97 -0.39 -10.42 8.12
C PHE A 97 0.23 -9.03 8.23
N MET A 98 -0.40 -7.96 7.74
CA MET A 98 0.23 -6.63 7.67
C MET A 98 -0.05 -5.73 8.88
N GLY A 99 -0.88 -6.19 9.82
CA GLY A 99 -1.38 -5.38 10.92
C GLY A 99 -2.66 -4.64 10.58
N ASN A 100 -3.23 -3.94 11.57
CA ASN A 100 -4.47 -3.19 11.43
C ASN A 100 -4.48 -2.26 10.21
N GLY A 101 -5.65 -2.18 9.57
CA GLY A 101 -5.85 -1.39 8.36
C GLY A 101 -6.15 0.10 8.59
N ASN A 102 -6.52 0.50 9.81
CA ASN A 102 -6.91 1.88 10.11
C ASN A 102 -6.18 2.42 11.34
N GLY A 103 -5.79 3.70 11.26
CA GLY A 103 -5.07 4.42 12.31
C GLY A 103 -3.57 4.09 12.33
N GLU A 104 -2.91 4.40 13.45
CA GLU A 104 -1.53 4.00 13.70
C GLU A 104 -1.41 2.48 13.71
N VAL A 105 -0.41 1.95 13.01
CA VAL A 105 -0.18 0.52 12.89
C VAL A 105 0.44 0.01 14.19
N THR A 106 -0.35 -0.69 14.99
CA THR A 106 0.01 -1.19 16.33
C THR A 106 0.10 -2.70 16.41
N SER A 107 -0.14 -3.40 15.30
CA SER A 107 -0.12 -4.86 15.20
C SER A 107 0.61 -5.34 13.94
N GLY A 108 0.98 -6.62 13.90
CA GLY A 108 1.70 -7.21 12.77
C GLY A 108 3.20 -6.89 12.71
N PRO A 109 3.87 -7.27 11.61
CA PRO A 109 5.33 -7.13 11.44
C PRO A 109 5.78 -5.67 11.34
N ALA A 110 4.86 -4.77 11.00
CA ALA A 110 5.10 -3.34 10.89
C ALA A 110 4.60 -2.52 12.10
N ALA A 111 4.30 -3.19 13.22
CA ALA A 111 3.81 -2.53 14.42
C ALA A 111 4.81 -1.46 14.94
N ASN A 112 4.29 -0.28 15.24
CA ASN A 112 5.01 0.87 15.81
C ASN A 112 6.16 1.39 14.94
N TRP A 113 6.16 1.08 13.64
CA TRP A 113 7.15 1.59 12.72
C TRP A 113 7.11 3.11 12.63
N GLN A 114 8.30 3.72 12.68
CA GLN A 114 8.48 5.13 12.38
C GLN A 114 8.90 5.28 10.91
N THR A 115 8.32 6.26 10.24
CA THR A 115 8.70 6.72 8.89
C THR A 115 9.34 8.10 9.01
N GLU A 116 9.83 8.64 7.89
CA GLU A 116 10.35 10.01 7.83
C GLU A 116 9.31 11.07 8.22
N THR A 117 8.01 10.75 8.11
CA THR A 117 6.90 11.66 8.35
C THR A 117 6.14 11.40 9.66
N GLY A 118 6.57 10.42 10.46
CA GLY A 118 5.96 10.05 11.75
C GLY A 118 5.61 8.57 11.86
N PRO A 119 4.69 8.18 12.76
CA PRO A 119 4.29 6.79 12.88
C PRO A 119 3.59 6.31 11.60
N LEU A 120 3.81 5.04 11.24
CA LEU A 120 3.11 4.40 10.14
C LEU A 120 1.60 4.40 10.42
N THR A 121 0.84 5.05 9.56
CA THR A 121 -0.63 5.13 9.64
C THR A 121 -1.26 4.58 8.37
N ARG A 122 -2.44 3.98 8.50
CA ARG A 122 -3.24 3.46 7.39
C ARG A 122 -4.69 3.96 7.47
N ASN A 123 -5.32 4.04 6.31
CA ASN A 123 -6.71 4.43 6.16
C ASN A 123 -7.31 3.67 4.96
N ILE A 124 -7.71 2.43 5.17
CA ILE A 124 -8.18 1.53 4.11
C ILE A 124 -9.63 1.86 3.71
N GLY A 125 -9.98 1.59 2.45
CA GLY A 125 -11.34 1.83 1.92
C GLY A 125 -11.68 3.30 1.70
N VAL A 126 -10.68 4.20 1.72
CA VAL A 126 -10.88 5.65 1.51
C VAL A 126 -10.41 6.10 0.13
N GLU A 127 -9.27 5.59 -0.35
CA GLU A 127 -8.74 5.89 -1.68
C GLU A 127 -8.35 4.61 -2.41
N GLY A 128 -8.71 4.56 -3.70
CA GLY A 128 -8.37 3.49 -4.62
C GLY A 128 -9.27 2.26 -4.51
N GLU A 129 -9.12 1.36 -5.47
CA GLU A 129 -9.96 0.16 -5.63
C GLU A 129 -9.06 -1.05 -5.86
N LEU A 130 -9.53 -2.24 -5.47
CA LEU A 130 -8.85 -3.48 -5.83
C LEU A 130 -8.96 -3.72 -7.35
N PHE A 131 -8.02 -4.46 -7.92
CA PHE A 131 -8.08 -4.82 -9.33
C PHE A 131 -9.37 -5.58 -9.63
N LEU A 132 -9.98 -5.26 -10.77
CA LEU A 132 -11.12 -6.00 -11.30
C LEU A 132 -10.66 -6.98 -12.38
N PHE A 133 -11.25 -8.17 -12.41
CA PHE A 133 -10.94 -9.16 -13.46
C PHE A 133 -11.18 -8.59 -14.87
N GLU A 134 -12.22 -7.77 -15.04
CA GLU A 134 -12.59 -7.15 -16.32
C GLU A 134 -11.51 -6.18 -16.83
N GLU A 135 -10.76 -5.51 -15.94
CA GLU A 135 -9.66 -4.58 -16.28
C GLU A 135 -8.50 -5.29 -16.99
N PHE A 136 -8.23 -6.55 -16.61
CA PHE A 136 -7.19 -7.35 -17.25
C PHE A 136 -7.59 -7.83 -18.65
N THR A 137 -8.89 -8.03 -18.88
CA THR A 137 -9.41 -8.59 -20.14
C THR A 137 -9.74 -7.53 -21.20
N THR A 138 -9.97 -6.28 -20.80
CA THR A 138 -10.43 -5.20 -21.69
C THR A 138 -9.33 -4.20 -22.08
N SER A 139 -8.10 -4.37 -21.57
CA SER A 139 -6.97 -3.49 -21.84
C SER A 139 -6.09 -4.03 -22.99
N PRO A 140 -6.11 -3.44 -24.21
CA PRO A 140 -5.21 -3.86 -25.28
C PRO A 140 -3.74 -3.55 -24.92
N PRO A 141 -2.78 -4.43 -25.26
CA PRO A 141 -1.41 -4.44 -24.72
C PRO A 141 -0.47 -3.31 -25.21
N GLU A 142 -0.97 -2.26 -25.86
CA GLU A 142 -0.16 -1.44 -26.78
C GLU A 142 -0.06 0.07 -26.50
N HIS A 143 -0.42 0.55 -25.30
CA HIS A 143 -0.45 2.00 -25.02
C HIS A 143 0.57 2.55 -24.03
N GLY A 144 1.44 1.72 -23.44
CA GLY A 144 2.36 2.14 -22.36
C GLY A 144 3.38 3.23 -22.72
N CYS A 145 3.67 3.46 -24.01
CA CYS A 145 4.69 4.43 -24.44
C CYS A 145 4.19 5.53 -25.38
N ARG A 146 2.92 5.52 -25.84
CA ARG A 146 2.49 6.42 -26.93
C ARG A 146 1.96 7.78 -26.47
N ASN A 147 1.54 7.93 -25.21
CA ASN A 147 0.80 9.12 -24.77
C ASN A 147 1.63 10.41 -24.61
N MET A 148 2.97 10.37 -24.62
CA MET A 148 3.75 11.61 -24.39
C MET A 148 3.92 12.54 -25.60
N ARG A 149 3.70 12.09 -26.84
CA ARG A 149 3.77 13.02 -28.00
C ARG A 149 2.50 13.84 -28.20
N ASP A 150 1.37 13.39 -27.64
CA ASP A 150 0.08 14.05 -27.82
C ASP A 150 -0.33 14.88 -26.59
N ASP A 151 0.22 14.64 -25.39
CA ASP A 151 -0.18 15.35 -24.17
C ASP A 151 0.41 16.77 -24.03
N GLN A 152 1.40 17.14 -24.84
CA GLN A 152 1.81 18.55 -24.96
C GLN A 152 0.83 19.41 -25.79
N ARG A 153 -0.27 18.83 -26.29
CA ARG A 153 -1.30 19.55 -27.06
C ARG A 153 -2.70 19.57 -26.43
N TYR A 154 -2.88 19.03 -25.21
CA TYR A 154 -4.17 19.10 -24.50
C TYR A 154 -4.31 20.39 -23.66
N GLY A 155 -4.18 21.54 -24.34
CA GLY A 155 -4.62 22.84 -23.84
C GLY A 155 -6.13 23.10 -24.06
N GLU A 156 -6.87 22.15 -24.62
CA GLU A 156 -8.32 22.26 -24.84
C GLU A 156 -9.05 21.08 -24.19
N LEU A 157 -9.66 21.36 -23.04
CA LEU A 157 -10.50 20.45 -22.28
C LEU A 157 -11.72 20.03 -23.10
N ARG A 158 -11.88 18.74 -23.39
CA ARG A 158 -13.20 18.16 -23.69
C ARG A 158 -13.95 17.94 -22.37
N PRO A 159 -15.17 18.48 -22.18
CA PRO A 159 -15.91 18.27 -20.95
C PRO A 159 -16.44 16.83 -20.89
N GLY A 160 -16.14 16.13 -19.78
CA GLY A 160 -16.85 14.90 -19.40
C GLY A 160 -16.03 13.60 -19.32
N VAL A 161 -14.70 13.62 -19.47
CA VAL A 161 -13.88 12.41 -19.29
C VAL A 161 -12.91 12.59 -18.13
N SER A 162 -13.16 11.88 -17.03
CA SER A 162 -12.24 11.79 -15.89
C SER A 162 -10.97 11.04 -16.32
N PRO A 163 -9.76 11.50 -15.94
CA PRO A 163 -8.54 10.74 -16.17
C PRO A 163 -8.66 9.35 -15.52
N ARG A 164 -8.30 8.29 -16.25
CA ARG A 164 -8.24 6.92 -15.69
C ARG A 164 -7.17 6.90 -14.60
N ARG A 165 -7.58 6.63 -13.36
CA ARG A 165 -6.65 6.40 -12.25
C ARG A 165 -6.28 4.93 -12.26
N HIS A 166 -4.99 4.61 -12.09
CA HIS A 166 -4.57 3.25 -11.78
C HIS A 166 -5.14 2.84 -10.41
N PRO A 167 -5.51 1.57 -10.22
CA PRO A 167 -5.88 1.05 -8.91
C PRO A 167 -4.69 1.21 -7.95
N SER A 168 -4.93 1.93 -6.85
CA SER A 168 -4.01 2.07 -5.73
C SER A 168 -4.64 1.39 -4.54
N VAL A 169 -3.88 0.62 -3.77
CA VAL A 169 -4.37 0.01 -2.51
C VAL A 169 -3.72 0.65 -1.29
N GLY A 170 -2.97 1.74 -1.50
CA GLY A 170 -2.33 2.53 -0.47
C GLY A 170 -2.96 3.91 -0.38
N GLY A 171 -3.55 4.22 0.78
CA GLY A 171 -3.98 5.58 1.10
C GLY A 171 -2.80 6.55 1.06
N ARG A 172 -3.05 7.72 0.47
CA ARG A 172 -2.08 8.80 0.31
C ARG A 172 -1.60 9.31 1.67
N GLN A 173 -0.30 9.20 1.95
CA GLN A 173 0.32 9.87 3.11
C GLN A 173 0.68 11.30 2.71
N HIS A 174 -0.18 12.27 3.01
CA HIS A 174 0.19 13.69 2.97
C HIS A 174 0.03 14.31 4.36
N GLY A 175 1.14 14.40 5.09
CA GLY A 175 1.31 15.33 6.20
C GLY A 175 1.93 16.63 5.70
N GLY A 176 1.11 17.54 5.17
CA GLY A 176 1.50 18.88 4.79
C GLY A 176 0.49 19.89 5.34
N THR A 177 0.69 20.34 6.58
CA THR A 177 -0.17 21.35 7.21
C THR A 177 0.14 22.73 6.65
N GLU A 178 -0.70 23.24 5.75
CA GLU A 178 -0.78 24.69 5.50
C GLU A 178 -1.54 25.37 6.67
N HIS A 179 -0.83 26.25 7.37
CA HIS A 179 -1.40 27.11 8.40
C HIS A 179 -2.42 28.11 7.79
N ARG A 180 -3.71 27.83 7.96
CA ARG A 180 -4.75 28.86 7.85
C ARG A 180 -5.40 29.09 9.21
N ARG A 181 -4.99 30.17 9.87
CA ARG A 181 -5.61 30.69 11.10
C ARG A 181 -7.11 30.94 10.87
N ARG A 182 -7.98 30.31 11.65
CA ARG A 182 -9.30 30.86 11.99
C ARG A 182 -9.62 30.61 13.46
N ARG A 183 -10.05 31.68 14.12
CA ARG A 183 -10.41 31.75 15.54
C ARG A 183 -11.79 31.13 15.80
N SER A 184 -11.85 30.39 16.91
CA SER A 184 -12.90 30.33 17.95
C SER A 184 -14.35 30.00 17.57
N ALA A 185 -14.86 28.89 18.11
CA ALA A 185 -16.00 28.86 19.05
C ALA A 185 -16.18 27.45 19.64
N LEU A 186 -16.76 27.44 20.83
CA LEU A 186 -16.79 26.40 21.85
C LEU A 186 -18.11 25.59 21.78
N LEU A 187 -18.07 24.35 22.29
CA LEU A 187 -19.14 23.57 22.97
C LEU A 187 -19.84 22.37 22.28
N ASP A 188 -19.98 21.36 23.16
CA ASP A 188 -20.95 20.27 23.26
C ASP A 188 -20.68 18.88 22.65
N ALA A 189 -20.46 17.93 23.58
CA ALA A 189 -20.61 16.48 23.44
C ALA A 189 -21.99 16.05 23.99
N PRO A 190 -22.55 14.90 23.56
CA PRO A 190 -22.75 13.84 24.55
C PRO A 190 -22.65 12.36 24.08
N ARG A 191 -22.32 11.54 25.10
CA ARG A 191 -22.43 10.08 25.38
C ARG A 191 -23.13 9.07 24.45
N GLN A 192 -22.38 7.97 24.24
CA GLN A 192 -22.68 6.51 24.28
C GLN A 192 -24.11 5.95 24.15
N ARG A 193 -24.24 4.89 23.32
CA ARG A 193 -24.97 3.64 23.61
C ARG A 193 -24.45 2.49 22.76
N GLY A 194 -24.22 1.33 23.38
CA GLY A 194 -23.80 0.10 22.72
C GLY A 194 -24.94 -0.75 22.17
N GLN A 195 -24.57 -1.82 21.45
CA GLN A 195 -25.30 -3.08 21.36
C GLN A 195 -24.39 -4.18 20.79
N ASN A 196 -24.55 -5.37 21.38
CA ASN A 196 -23.90 -6.65 21.08
C ASN A 196 -24.62 -7.42 19.96
N LEU A 197 -24.05 -8.59 19.60
CA LEU A 197 -24.53 -9.72 18.77
C LEU A 197 -24.05 -9.63 17.31
N GLY A 198 -23.50 -10.65 16.64
CA GLY A 198 -23.24 -12.05 16.96
C GLY A 198 -22.74 -12.77 15.69
N THR A 199 -21.91 -13.80 15.90
CA THR A 199 -21.69 -14.99 15.04
C THR A 199 -21.27 -14.88 13.56
N SER A 200 -20.06 -15.40 13.32
CA SER A 200 -19.71 -16.45 12.33
C SER A 200 -19.74 -16.15 10.82
N ALA A 201 -18.62 -16.57 10.20
CA ALA A 201 -18.41 -16.93 8.79
C ALA A 201 -17.78 -15.87 7.87
N ALA A 202 -16.45 -15.95 7.75
CA ALA A 202 -15.74 -15.79 6.48
C ALA A 202 -14.33 -16.42 6.58
N LYS A 203 -14.25 -17.76 6.57
CA LYS A 203 -13.01 -18.48 6.23
C LYS A 203 -13.02 -18.74 4.73
N ARG A 204 -12.63 -17.73 3.94
CA ARG A 204 -12.34 -17.71 2.49
C ARG A 204 -12.19 -16.22 2.13
N ALA A 205 -11.16 -15.70 1.47
CA ALA A 205 -9.97 -16.29 0.88
C ALA A 205 -8.96 -15.14 0.70
N THR A 206 -7.81 -15.18 1.37
CA THR A 206 -6.66 -14.33 1.03
C THR A 206 -5.51 -15.29 0.77
N SER A 207 -4.99 -15.33 -0.46
CA SER A 207 -3.93 -16.27 -0.84
C SER A 207 -2.68 -15.52 -1.26
N TRP A 208 -1.61 -15.65 -0.47
CA TRP A 208 -0.27 -15.31 -0.90
C TRP A 208 0.26 -16.45 -1.79
N ARG A 209 0.83 -16.20 -2.96
CA ARG A 209 1.48 -17.28 -3.73
C ARG A 209 2.94 -16.93 -4.00
N ARG A 210 3.72 -17.94 -4.39
CA ARG A 210 5.12 -17.81 -4.77
C ARG A 210 5.21 -17.59 -6.28
N HIS A 211 6.28 -16.95 -6.73
CA HIS A 211 6.76 -17.04 -8.10
C HIS A 211 7.44 -18.39 -8.34
#